data_AF-A0A096PCC1-F1
#
_entry.id   AF-A0A096PCC1-F1
#
_cell.length_a   1.000
_cell.length_b   1.000
_cell.length_c   1.000
_cell.angle_alpha   90.00
_cell.angle_beta   90.00
_cell.angle_gamma   90.00
#
_symmetry.space_group_name_H-M   'P 1'
#
loop_
_entity.id
_entity.type
_entity.pdbx_description
1 polymer ?
#
loop_
_entity_poly.entity_id
_entity_poly.type
_entity_poly.pdbx_seq_one_letter_code
_entity_poly.pdbx_strand_id
1 'polypeptide(L)'
;MESKDLKELARKAVVGFARDVKAGLRQPLSKEENARDGKDAKEKEHERKAKGKGIIRQAKIVFESGQGQKMQEKDGGKSRGYGFIEYTSHHWALMGLRYLNGFQLENEVGKKQRLVVEFAIENAQVIQRRRANEERSRQLNPEHNKGGKTEAQLKTLAQHTKDNKKRGRNDDRGDRGGKPGRDGRPGRDGRPGRDGKSGKFGKPGRDAPRKQSEEDGGRKPETEAELKHRLIARTRVMRKKKTLSRGGK
;
A
#
# COMPACT_ATOMS: atom_id res chain seq x y z
N MET A 1 5.11 24.09 -19.53
CA MET A 1 6.06 23.09 -18.99
C MET A 1 5.31 22.00 -18.22
N GLU A 2 5.39 20.75 -18.69
CA GLU A 2 4.75 19.57 -18.09
C GLU A 2 5.70 18.81 -17.13
N SER A 3 5.17 17.82 -16.38
CA SER A 3 5.98 16.98 -15.49
C SER A 3 7.06 16.18 -16.23
N LYS A 4 6.82 15.82 -17.49
CA LYS A 4 7.82 15.17 -18.35
C LYS A 4 8.99 16.08 -18.66
N ASP A 5 8.71 17.35 -18.99
CA ASP A 5 9.73 18.36 -19.24
C ASP A 5 10.56 18.62 -17.98
N LEU A 6 9.90 18.69 -16.83
CA LEU A 6 10.58 18.85 -15.54
C LEU A 6 11.53 17.67 -15.26
N LYS A 7 11.09 16.44 -15.57
CA LYS A 7 11.93 15.26 -15.46
C LYS A 7 13.12 15.29 -16.43
N GLU A 8 12.94 15.81 -17.63
CA GLU A 8 14.04 15.97 -18.59
C GLU A 8 15.03 17.05 -18.17
N LEU A 9 14.53 18.22 -17.76
CA LEU A 9 15.34 19.32 -17.23
C LEU A 9 16.22 18.84 -16.07
N ALA A 10 15.65 18.08 -15.15
CA ALA A 10 16.36 17.51 -14.02
C ALA A 10 17.44 16.48 -14.42
N ARG A 11 17.30 15.77 -15.55
CA ARG A 11 18.36 14.91 -16.10
C ARG A 11 19.48 15.74 -16.72
N LYS A 12 19.11 16.74 -17.52
CA LYS A 12 20.06 17.67 -18.15
C LYS A 12 20.86 18.44 -17.11
N ALA A 13 20.25 18.81 -15.99
CA ALA A 13 20.91 19.52 -14.89
C ALA A 13 22.11 18.76 -14.32
N VAL A 14 21.96 17.45 -14.10
CA VAL A 14 23.06 16.62 -13.57
C VAL A 14 24.22 16.55 -14.56
N VAL A 15 23.92 16.43 -15.85
CA VAL A 15 24.94 16.44 -16.92
C VAL A 15 25.60 17.81 -17.02
N GLY A 16 24.81 18.88 -16.94
CA GLY A 16 25.29 20.27 -16.93
C GLY A 16 26.22 20.54 -15.75
N PHE A 17 25.85 20.12 -14.55
CA PHE A 17 26.71 20.21 -13.38
C PHE A 17 28.06 19.52 -13.61
N ALA A 18 28.05 18.29 -14.13
CA ALA A 18 29.29 17.55 -14.40
C ALA A 18 30.18 18.25 -15.44
N ARG A 19 29.57 18.90 -16.45
CA ARG A 19 30.30 19.71 -17.43
C ARG A 19 30.89 20.97 -16.79
N ASP A 20 30.13 21.69 -15.98
CA ASP A 20 30.60 22.88 -15.27
C ASP A 20 31.76 22.57 -14.32
N VAL A 21 31.69 21.43 -13.62
CA VAL A 21 32.78 20.94 -12.76
C VAL A 21 34.01 20.59 -13.60
N LYS A 22 33.84 19.90 -14.73
CA LYS A 22 34.95 19.58 -15.64
C LYS A 22 35.58 20.85 -16.23
N ALA A 23 34.79 21.89 -16.46
CA ALA A 23 35.25 23.20 -16.93
C ALA A 23 35.81 24.09 -15.81
N GLY A 24 35.78 23.66 -14.54
CA GLY A 24 36.25 24.44 -13.41
C GLY A 24 35.33 25.61 -13.00
N LEU A 25 34.15 25.74 -13.61
CA LEU A 25 33.16 26.77 -13.28
C LEU A 25 32.46 26.51 -11.96
N ARG A 26 32.43 25.24 -11.52
CA ARG A 26 31.81 24.80 -10.27
C ARG A 26 32.72 23.86 -9.50
N GLN A 27 32.60 23.93 -8.18
CA GLN A 27 33.28 23.01 -7.30
C GLN A 27 32.60 21.63 -7.32
N PRO A 28 33.38 20.53 -7.35
CA PRO A 28 32.84 19.19 -7.20
C PRO A 28 32.17 19.01 -5.82
N LEU A 29 31.42 17.92 -5.67
CA LEU A 29 30.89 17.55 -4.36
C LEU A 29 32.02 17.14 -3.42
N SER A 30 31.97 17.65 -2.19
CA SER A 30 32.94 17.35 -1.14
C SER A 30 32.84 15.88 -0.69
N LYS A 31 33.87 15.39 0.01
CA LYS A 31 33.86 14.04 0.58
C LYS A 31 32.70 13.83 1.56
N GLU A 32 32.37 14.85 2.35
CA GLU A 32 31.27 14.83 3.31
C GLU A 32 29.91 14.71 2.62
N GLU A 33 29.70 15.45 1.54
CA GLU A 33 28.46 15.39 0.75
C GLU A 33 28.27 14.02 0.10
N ASN A 34 29.35 13.43 -0.40
CA ASN A 34 29.33 12.06 -0.94
C ASN A 34 29.09 11.01 0.15
N ALA A 35 29.56 11.27 1.38
CA ALA A 35 29.36 10.37 2.53
C ALA A 35 27.94 10.44 3.14
N ARG A 36 27.17 11.51 2.86
CA ARG A 36 25.77 11.63 3.29
C ARG A 36 24.82 10.69 2.58
N ASP A 37 25.22 10.12 1.43
CA ASP A 37 24.46 9.03 0.83
C ASP A 37 24.51 7.79 1.74
N GLY A 38 23.38 7.08 1.86
CA GLY A 38 23.30 5.90 2.74
C GLY A 38 24.32 4.82 2.33
N LYS A 39 24.74 3.97 3.28
CA LYS A 39 25.71 2.88 3.02
C LYS A 39 25.29 1.99 1.82
N ASP A 40 24.00 1.74 1.67
CA ASP A 40 23.44 0.95 0.56
C ASP A 40 23.33 1.72 -0.78
N ALA A 41 23.71 3.00 -0.83
CA ALA A 41 23.50 3.82 -2.04
C ALA A 41 24.26 3.26 -3.25
N LYS A 42 25.46 2.71 -3.04
CA LYS A 42 26.26 2.07 -4.10
C LYS A 42 25.57 0.82 -4.66
N GLU A 43 25.03 -0.02 -3.79
CA GLU A 43 24.31 -1.24 -4.19
C GLU A 43 23.00 -0.90 -4.92
N LYS A 44 22.23 0.05 -4.38
CA LYS A 44 20.98 0.55 -5.01
C LYS A 44 21.26 1.17 -6.38
N GLU A 45 22.40 1.84 -6.55
CA GLU A 45 22.84 2.40 -7.83
C GLU A 45 23.23 1.31 -8.83
N HIS A 46 23.93 0.26 -8.38
CA HIS A 46 24.25 -0.90 -9.23
C HIS A 46 22.98 -1.63 -9.68
N GLU A 47 22.05 -1.88 -8.75
CA GLU A 47 20.76 -2.51 -9.05
C GLU A 47 19.93 -1.65 -10.02
N ARG A 48 19.94 -0.32 -9.85
CA ARG A 48 19.28 0.61 -10.77
C ARG A 48 19.83 0.49 -12.18
N LYS A 49 21.17 0.47 -12.32
CA LYS A 49 21.86 0.30 -13.62
C LYS A 49 21.54 -1.04 -14.25
N ALA A 50 21.57 -2.12 -13.47
CA ALA A 50 21.18 -3.46 -13.94
C ALA A 50 19.72 -3.50 -14.42
N LYS A 51 18.82 -2.76 -13.77
CA LYS A 51 17.40 -2.63 -14.17
C LYS A 51 17.15 -1.62 -15.30
N GLY A 52 18.19 -0.95 -15.82
CA GLY A 52 18.05 0.10 -16.85
C GLY A 52 17.20 1.30 -16.42
N LYS A 53 16.97 1.50 -15.12
CA LYS A 53 16.13 2.62 -14.61
C LYS A 53 16.94 3.90 -14.61
N GLY A 54 16.35 5.06 -14.90
CA GLY A 54 17.04 6.36 -14.87
C GLY A 54 17.32 6.90 -13.45
N ILE A 55 18.09 7.99 -13.36
CA ILE A 55 18.49 8.64 -12.09
C ILE A 55 17.34 9.33 -11.34
N ILE A 56 16.22 9.64 -12.02
CA ILE A 56 15.04 10.28 -11.44
C ILE A 56 13.92 9.25 -11.27
N ARG A 57 13.45 9.09 -10.03
CA ARG A 57 12.31 8.24 -9.67
C ARG A 57 11.01 8.85 -10.17
N GLN A 58 10.72 10.07 -9.73
CA GLN A 58 9.47 10.77 -10.03
C GLN A 58 9.73 12.27 -10.24
N ALA A 59 8.93 12.88 -11.12
CA ALA A 59 8.79 14.33 -11.18
C ALA A 59 7.29 14.62 -11.13
N LYS A 60 6.88 15.65 -10.37
CA LYS A 60 5.47 16.03 -10.24
C LYS A 60 5.36 17.54 -10.09
N ILE A 61 4.50 18.16 -10.90
CA ILE A 61 4.10 19.56 -10.74
C ILE A 61 2.79 19.58 -9.96
N VAL A 62 2.64 20.56 -9.05
CA VAL A 62 1.40 20.72 -8.27
C VAL A 62 0.50 21.72 -8.97
N PHE A 63 -0.74 21.31 -9.21
CA PHE A 63 -1.78 22.13 -9.82
C PHE A 63 -2.87 22.44 -8.80
N GLU A 64 -3.54 23.57 -9.01
CA GLU A 64 -4.68 24.02 -8.24
C GLU A 64 -5.91 24.24 -9.12
N SER A 65 -7.09 23.96 -8.55
CA SER A 65 -8.37 24.34 -9.13
C SER A 65 -8.57 25.86 -9.03
N GLY A 66 -9.56 26.40 -9.75
CA GLY A 66 -9.98 27.80 -9.57
C GLY A 66 -10.40 28.13 -8.13
N GLN A 67 -10.77 27.11 -7.34
CA GLN A 67 -11.11 27.22 -5.92
C GLN A 67 -9.91 26.96 -4.97
N GLY A 68 -8.68 26.80 -5.49
CA GLY A 68 -7.47 26.61 -4.70
C GLY A 68 -7.21 25.19 -4.16
N GLN A 69 -8.04 24.20 -4.55
CA GLN A 69 -7.84 22.81 -4.14
C GLN A 69 -6.74 22.14 -4.97
N LYS A 70 -5.93 21.28 -4.35
CA LYS A 70 -4.87 20.53 -5.05
C LYS A 70 -5.48 19.52 -6.01
N MET A 71 -5.10 19.58 -7.28
CA MET A 71 -5.55 18.66 -8.32
C MET A 71 -4.40 17.87 -8.94
N GLN A 72 -4.72 16.80 -9.66
CA GLN A 72 -3.71 16.08 -10.45
C GLN A 72 -3.48 16.80 -11.76
N GLU A 73 -2.27 16.64 -12.32
CA GLU A 73 -1.90 17.20 -13.62
C GLU A 73 -2.88 16.81 -14.75
N LYS A 74 -3.46 15.61 -14.68
CA LYS A 74 -4.43 15.11 -15.66
C LYS A 74 -5.76 15.87 -15.65
N ASP A 75 -6.14 16.41 -14.49
CA ASP A 75 -7.40 17.13 -14.31
C ASP A 75 -7.28 18.59 -14.79
N GLY A 76 -6.09 18.99 -15.23
CA GLY A 76 -5.78 20.35 -15.67
C GLY A 76 -5.73 21.35 -14.51
N GLY A 77 -5.74 22.64 -14.83
CA GLY A 77 -5.77 23.73 -13.85
C GLY A 77 -4.51 24.61 -13.86
N LYS A 78 -4.52 25.63 -12.99
CA LYS A 78 -3.41 26.57 -12.87
C LYS A 78 -2.27 25.89 -12.11
N SER A 79 -1.04 26.01 -12.60
CA SER A 79 0.11 25.55 -11.83
C SER A 79 0.24 26.37 -10.55
N ARG A 80 0.50 25.69 -9.43
CA ARG A 80 0.73 26.33 -8.13
C ARG A 80 2.12 26.98 -8.02
N GLY A 81 2.91 26.94 -9.10
CA GLY A 81 4.23 27.57 -9.17
C GLY A 81 5.37 26.74 -8.57
N TYR A 82 5.11 25.50 -8.15
CA TYR A 82 6.15 24.60 -7.66
C TYR A 82 5.94 23.15 -8.10
N GLY A 83 7.02 22.39 -8.06
CA GLY A 83 7.05 20.96 -8.35
C GLY A 83 8.12 20.26 -7.53
N PHE A 84 8.09 18.94 -7.56
CA PHE A 84 9.00 18.08 -6.84
C PHE A 84 9.74 17.16 -7.82
N ILE A 85 11.02 16.98 -7.57
CA ILE A 85 11.87 16.02 -8.27
C ILE A 85 12.39 15.04 -7.22
N GLU A 86 12.09 13.76 -7.41
CA GLU A 86 12.59 12.68 -6.57
C GLU A 86 13.76 12.00 -7.28
N TYR A 87 14.98 12.23 -6.79
CA TYR A 87 16.17 11.54 -7.25
C TYR A 87 16.33 10.17 -6.59
N THR A 88 17.11 9.31 -7.24
CA THR A 88 17.41 7.96 -6.73
C THR A 88 18.37 7.96 -5.54
N SER A 89 19.28 8.94 -5.46
CA SER A 89 20.18 9.15 -4.32
C SER A 89 20.33 10.64 -3.99
N HIS A 90 20.88 10.94 -2.82
CA HIS A 90 21.13 12.30 -2.35
C HIS A 90 22.22 12.99 -3.17
N HIS A 91 23.27 12.27 -3.59
CA HIS A 91 24.33 12.78 -4.46
C HIS A 91 23.75 13.39 -5.76
N TRP A 92 22.88 12.67 -6.46
CA TRP A 92 22.23 13.19 -7.67
C TRP A 92 21.35 14.41 -7.40
N ALA A 93 20.68 14.44 -6.24
CA ALA A 93 19.87 15.59 -5.83
C ALA A 93 20.73 16.83 -5.57
N LEU A 94 21.90 16.68 -4.94
CA LEU A 94 22.84 17.78 -4.70
C LEU A 94 23.38 18.38 -6.00
N MET A 95 23.76 17.53 -6.97
CA MET A 95 24.20 17.99 -8.30
C MET A 95 23.09 18.79 -8.99
N GLY A 96 21.86 18.24 -8.98
CA GLY A 96 20.68 18.90 -9.54
C GLY A 96 20.39 20.24 -8.87
N LEU A 97 20.42 20.30 -7.54
CA LEU A 97 20.20 21.52 -6.75
C LEU A 97 21.25 22.58 -7.07
N ARG A 98 22.54 22.24 -7.05
CA ARG A 98 23.61 23.20 -7.33
C ARG A 98 23.46 23.81 -8.73
N TYR A 99 23.10 23.01 -9.72
CA TYR A 99 22.96 23.47 -11.10
C TYR A 99 21.66 24.25 -11.37
N LEU A 100 20.52 23.74 -10.90
CA LEU A 100 19.22 24.30 -11.19
C LEU A 100 18.88 25.54 -10.36
N ASN A 101 19.53 25.75 -9.21
CA ASN A 101 19.26 26.93 -8.41
C ASN A 101 19.70 28.20 -9.16
N GLY A 102 18.77 29.13 -9.35
CA GLY A 102 18.96 30.34 -10.16
C GLY A 102 18.89 30.11 -11.67
N PHE A 103 18.58 28.90 -12.14
CA PHE A 103 18.43 28.58 -13.57
C PHE A 103 17.26 29.37 -14.17
N GLN A 104 17.50 30.00 -15.31
CA GLN A 104 16.48 30.80 -16.00
C GLN A 104 15.69 29.91 -16.95
N LEU A 105 14.37 29.90 -16.79
CA LEU A 105 13.41 29.32 -17.73
C LEU A 105 12.67 30.42 -18.46
N GLU A 106 12.38 30.20 -19.73
CA GLU A 106 11.46 31.04 -20.49
C GLU A 106 10.09 30.37 -20.50
N ASN A 107 9.08 31.11 -20.05
CA ASN A 107 7.70 30.67 -20.13
C ASN A 107 7.19 30.76 -21.56
N GLU A 108 6.04 30.14 -21.85
CA GLU A 108 5.37 30.18 -23.17
C GLU A 108 5.06 31.61 -23.65
N VAL A 109 5.01 32.57 -22.72
CA VAL A 109 4.78 34.01 -22.97
C VAL A 109 6.11 34.79 -23.13
N GLY A 110 7.26 34.11 -23.21
CA GLY A 110 8.59 34.72 -23.33
C GLY A 110 9.12 35.38 -22.05
N LYS A 111 8.40 35.27 -20.92
CA LYS A 111 8.88 35.80 -19.64
C LYS A 111 9.95 34.88 -19.04
N LYS A 112 11.10 35.47 -18.68
CA LYS A 112 12.19 34.79 -17.97
C LYS A 112 11.86 34.64 -16.48
N GLN A 113 11.83 33.41 -15.99
CA GLN A 113 11.60 33.09 -14.59
C GLN A 113 12.78 32.28 -14.05
N ARG A 114 13.29 32.68 -12.89
CA ARG A 114 14.38 31.96 -12.21
C ARG A 114 13.81 30.88 -11.31
N LEU A 115 14.38 29.69 -11.37
CA LEU A 115 14.07 28.61 -10.45
C LEU A 115 14.72 28.85 -9.10
N VAL A 116 13.96 28.61 -8.03
CA VAL A 116 14.47 28.43 -6.68
C VAL A 116 14.37 26.95 -6.38
N VAL A 117 15.51 26.33 -6.08
CA VAL A 117 15.59 24.88 -5.84
C VAL A 117 16.12 24.62 -4.45
N GLU A 118 15.32 23.95 -3.66
CA GLU A 118 15.63 23.61 -2.27
C GLU A 118 15.31 22.15 -2.00
N PHE A 119 15.89 21.61 -0.93
CA PHE A 119 15.45 20.32 -0.42
C PHE A 119 14.03 20.46 0.12
N ALA A 120 13.13 19.60 -0.35
CA ALA A 120 11.81 19.46 0.25
C ALA A 120 11.97 18.83 1.64
N ILE A 121 12.10 19.69 2.66
CA ILE A 121 12.06 19.29 4.06
C ILE A 121 10.58 19.07 4.41
N GLU A 122 9.99 17.99 3.90
CA GLU A 122 8.67 17.54 4.34
C GLU A 122 8.71 17.09 5.81
N ASN A 123 7.55 16.90 6.42
CA ASN A 123 7.45 16.18 7.68
C ASN A 123 8.07 14.78 7.51
N ALA A 124 9.20 14.51 8.17
CA ALA A 124 9.97 13.27 8.04
C ALA A 124 9.11 12.00 8.22
N GLN A 125 8.02 12.10 8.98
CA GLN A 125 7.04 11.04 9.20
C GLN A 125 6.31 10.62 7.92
N VAL A 126 6.06 11.54 6.97
CA VAL A 126 5.44 11.23 5.67
C VAL A 126 6.40 10.42 4.80
N ILE A 127 7.69 10.80 4.78
CA ILE A 127 8.73 10.10 4.04
C ILE A 127 8.93 8.68 4.61
N GLN A 128 9.03 8.54 5.93
CA GLN A 128 9.18 7.23 6.58
C GLN A 128 7.98 6.32 6.32
N ARG A 129 6.75 6.85 6.42
CA ARG A 129 5.53 6.07 6.08
C ARG A 129 5.52 5.65 4.62
N ARG A 130 5.93 6.54 3.71
CA ARG A 130 6.00 6.23 2.27
C ARG A 130 7.03 5.14 1.99
N ARG A 131 8.23 5.22 2.58
CA ARG A 131 9.25 4.17 2.48
C ARG A 131 8.78 2.83 3.04
N ALA A 132 8.19 2.81 4.23
CA ALA A 132 7.67 1.59 4.84
C ALA A 132 6.55 0.94 3.99
N ASN A 133 5.68 1.75 3.39
CA ASN A 133 4.64 1.24 2.49
C ASN A 133 5.23 0.68 1.18
N GLU A 134 6.25 1.34 0.61
CA GLU A 134 6.97 0.83 -0.56
C GLU A 134 7.69 -0.49 -0.28
N GLU A 135 8.35 -0.62 0.88
CA GLU A 135 9.02 -1.85 1.30
C GLU A 135 8.03 -3.00 1.50
N ARG A 136 6.90 -2.76 2.20
CA ARG A 136 5.83 -3.76 2.32
C ARG A 136 5.29 -4.17 0.96
N SER A 137 5.09 -3.22 0.05
CA SER A 137 4.61 -3.52 -1.30
C SER A 137 5.62 -4.36 -2.11
N ARG A 138 6.93 -4.12 -1.93
CA ARG A 138 7.98 -4.95 -2.54
C ARG A 138 8.03 -6.37 -1.97
N GLN A 139 7.83 -6.53 -0.67
CA GLN A 139 7.80 -7.84 -0.01
C GLN A 139 6.56 -8.65 -0.38
N LEU A 140 5.40 -8.01 -0.54
CA LEU A 140 4.15 -8.67 -0.89
C LEU A 140 4.05 -9.05 -2.37
N ASN A 141 4.80 -8.40 -3.27
CA ASN A 141 4.82 -8.69 -4.71
C ASN A 141 6.25 -8.78 -5.28
N PRO A 142 7.02 -9.84 -4.96
CA PRO A 142 8.37 -10.03 -5.48
C PRO A 142 8.40 -10.33 -7.00
N GLU A 143 7.32 -10.87 -7.55
CA GLU A 143 7.17 -11.27 -8.96
C GLU A 143 7.10 -10.08 -9.94
N HIS A 144 6.52 -8.95 -9.54
CA HIS A 144 6.33 -7.78 -10.41
C HIS A 144 7.63 -6.98 -10.70
N ASN A 145 8.74 -7.36 -10.06
CA ASN A 145 10.03 -6.66 -10.17
C ASN A 145 11.06 -7.44 -11.01
N LYS A 146 10.71 -8.64 -11.52
CA LYS A 146 11.60 -9.50 -12.33
C LYS A 146 11.23 -9.59 -13.83
N GLY A 147 10.12 -9.00 -14.28
CA GLY A 147 9.71 -9.08 -15.68
C GLY A 147 9.74 -7.72 -16.39
N GLY A 148 10.59 -7.57 -17.40
CA GLY A 148 10.37 -6.57 -18.44
C GLY A 148 8.98 -6.79 -19.04
N LYS A 149 8.15 -5.75 -19.06
CA LYS A 149 6.79 -5.84 -19.57
C LYS A 149 6.86 -6.03 -21.09
N THR A 150 6.62 -7.25 -21.57
CA THR A 150 6.21 -7.46 -22.95
C THR A 150 4.72 -7.13 -23.08
N GLU A 151 4.35 -6.48 -24.19
CA GLU A 151 3.01 -5.92 -24.46
C GLU A 151 1.85 -6.93 -24.37
N ALA A 152 2.14 -8.24 -24.36
CA ALA A 152 1.15 -9.30 -24.32
C ALA A 152 0.35 -9.39 -22.99
N GLN A 153 0.88 -8.91 -21.86
CA GLN A 153 0.19 -9.02 -20.55
C GLN A 153 -0.80 -7.88 -20.26
N LEU A 154 -0.84 -6.83 -21.09
CA LEU A 154 -1.80 -5.73 -20.93
C LEU A 154 -3.23 -6.09 -21.35
N LYS A 155 -3.41 -7.15 -22.15
CA LYS A 155 -4.74 -7.54 -22.67
C LYS A 155 -5.57 -8.42 -21.74
N THR A 156 -4.94 -9.23 -20.87
CA THR A 156 -5.66 -10.16 -19.97
C THR A 156 -6.15 -9.51 -18.67
N LEU A 157 -5.59 -8.38 -18.24
CA LEU A 157 -6.04 -7.70 -17.02
C LEU A 157 -7.28 -6.80 -17.21
N ALA A 158 -7.67 -6.52 -18.46
CA ALA A 158 -8.84 -5.72 -18.79
C ALA A 158 -10.18 -6.49 -18.75
N GLN A 159 -10.13 -7.84 -18.69
CA GLN A 159 -11.33 -8.68 -18.68
C GLN A 159 -11.84 -9.05 -17.29
N HIS A 160 -11.02 -9.01 -16.24
CA HIS A 160 -11.44 -9.45 -14.89
C HIS A 160 -12.08 -8.38 -14.00
N THR A 161 -12.26 -7.14 -14.48
CA THR A 161 -12.87 -6.05 -13.69
C THR A 161 -14.36 -5.80 -13.98
N LYS A 162 -14.98 -6.55 -14.91
CA LYS A 162 -16.39 -6.34 -15.29
C LYS A 162 -17.43 -7.16 -14.49
N ASP A 163 -17.02 -8.19 -13.74
CA ASP A 163 -17.99 -9.10 -13.10
C ASP A 163 -18.40 -8.75 -11.66
N ASN A 164 -17.78 -7.73 -11.04
CA ASN A 164 -18.04 -7.44 -9.61
C ASN A 164 -19.00 -6.27 -9.34
N LYS A 165 -19.86 -5.90 -10.31
CA LYS A 165 -20.80 -4.78 -10.19
C LYS A 165 -22.28 -5.19 -10.10
N LYS A 166 -22.57 -6.40 -9.60
CA LYS A 166 -23.96 -6.91 -9.50
C LYS A 166 -24.29 -7.68 -8.21
N ARG A 167 -23.76 -7.29 -7.04
CA ARG A 167 -24.30 -7.77 -5.75
C ARG A 167 -24.20 -6.69 -4.67
N GLY A 168 -25.21 -5.84 -4.58
CA GLY A 168 -25.25 -4.82 -3.53
C GLY A 168 -26.37 -3.80 -3.68
N ARG A 169 -27.62 -4.24 -3.79
CA ARG A 169 -28.78 -3.41 -3.41
C ARG A 169 -30.00 -4.32 -3.26
N ASN A 170 -30.55 -4.40 -2.06
CA ASN A 170 -31.95 -4.74 -1.81
C ASN A 170 -32.34 -4.09 -0.49
N ASP A 171 -32.83 -2.87 -0.59
CA ASP A 171 -33.69 -2.23 0.39
C ASP A 171 -35.13 -2.69 0.12
N ASP A 172 -35.78 -3.20 1.16
CA ASP A 172 -37.14 -2.92 1.63
C ASP A 172 -38.29 -2.70 0.62
N ARG A 173 -39.30 -3.60 0.73
CA ARG A 173 -40.77 -3.37 0.77
C ARG A 173 -41.62 -4.34 -0.08
N GLY A 174 -42.57 -4.99 0.60
CA GLY A 174 -43.98 -4.96 0.17
C GLY A 174 -44.56 -6.15 -0.63
N ASP A 175 -45.28 -7.00 0.10
CA ASP A 175 -46.70 -7.35 -0.13
C ASP A 175 -47.15 -8.29 -1.29
N ARG A 176 -47.99 -9.25 -0.86
CA ARG A 176 -48.99 -10.10 -1.58
C ARG A 176 -48.59 -11.22 -2.56
N GLY A 177 -48.83 -12.46 -2.10
CA GLY A 177 -50.02 -13.21 -2.59
C GLY A 177 -49.77 -14.46 -3.46
N GLY A 178 -50.19 -15.65 -2.97
CA GLY A 178 -50.55 -16.80 -3.81
C GLY A 178 -49.94 -18.17 -3.42
N LYS A 179 -50.69 -18.99 -2.69
CA LYS A 179 -50.51 -20.45 -2.44
C LYS A 179 -51.43 -21.26 -3.41
N PRO A 180 -51.55 -22.60 -3.40
CA PRO A 180 -50.59 -23.74 -3.28
C PRO A 180 -50.93 -24.97 -4.20
N GLY A 181 -50.11 -26.04 -4.15
CA GLY A 181 -50.47 -27.44 -4.52
C GLY A 181 -49.64 -28.05 -5.68
N ARG A 182 -49.31 -29.35 -5.77
CA ARG A 182 -49.79 -30.56 -5.08
C ARG A 182 -48.82 -31.75 -5.33
N ASP A 183 -48.81 -32.68 -4.36
CA ASP A 183 -48.32 -34.08 -4.22
C ASP A 183 -48.11 -34.92 -5.51
N GLY A 184 -47.31 -35.99 -5.64
CA GLY A 184 -46.57 -36.90 -4.75
C GLY A 184 -46.29 -38.22 -5.54
N ARG A 185 -45.34 -39.07 -5.12
CA ARG A 185 -45.35 -40.52 -5.42
C ARG A 185 -44.74 -41.35 -4.27
N PRO A 186 -45.21 -42.60 -4.09
CA PRO A 186 -45.17 -43.30 -2.80
C PRO A 186 -44.11 -44.42 -2.71
N GLY A 187 -43.72 -44.73 -1.47
CA GLY A 187 -43.58 -46.08 -0.90
C GLY A 187 -42.58 -47.09 -1.49
N ARG A 188 -41.60 -47.50 -0.67
CA ARG A 188 -41.14 -48.90 -0.69
C ARG A 188 -40.98 -49.40 0.75
N ASP A 189 -41.74 -50.44 1.07
CA ASP A 189 -41.75 -51.13 2.36
C ASP A 189 -40.45 -51.86 2.67
N GLY A 190 -40.18 -51.98 3.97
CA GLY A 190 -38.91 -52.36 4.57
C GLY A 190 -38.59 -53.86 4.66
N ARG A 191 -37.47 -54.14 5.32
CA ARG A 191 -37.09 -55.46 5.81
C ARG A 191 -37.38 -55.55 7.33
N PRO A 192 -37.87 -56.71 7.81
CA PRO A 192 -38.31 -56.91 9.19
C PRO A 192 -37.15 -57.04 10.19
N GLY A 193 -37.51 -56.90 11.47
CA GLY A 193 -36.66 -56.55 12.58
C GLY A 193 -35.91 -57.69 13.25
N ARG A 194 -35.13 -57.30 14.27
CA ARG A 194 -34.62 -58.18 15.31
C ARG A 194 -34.82 -57.51 16.67
N ASP A 195 -35.81 -57.98 17.42
CA ASP A 195 -35.89 -57.82 18.87
C ASP A 195 -34.77 -58.68 19.50
N GLY A 196 -34.18 -58.43 20.66
CA GLY A 196 -34.39 -57.45 21.70
C GLY A 196 -33.74 -58.04 22.97
N LYS A 197 -33.23 -57.20 23.88
CA LYS A 197 -33.36 -57.42 25.33
C LYS A 197 -32.99 -56.17 26.13
N SER A 198 -33.92 -55.88 27.03
CA SER A 198 -34.01 -54.90 28.12
C SER A 198 -32.80 -54.96 29.08
N GLY A 199 -32.49 -53.96 29.91
CA GLY A 199 -33.12 -52.69 30.27
C GLY A 199 -32.76 -52.36 31.73
N LYS A 200 -32.65 -51.07 32.11
CA LYS A 200 -33.21 -50.51 33.37
C LYS A 200 -32.89 -49.01 33.53
N PHE A 201 -33.87 -48.35 34.14
CA PHE A 201 -33.98 -46.94 34.48
C PHE A 201 -32.97 -46.45 35.54
N GLY A 202 -32.70 -45.14 35.52
CA GLY A 202 -32.19 -44.40 36.68
C GLY A 202 -31.62 -43.00 36.36
N LYS A 203 -32.39 -41.95 36.65
CA LYS A 203 -31.92 -40.59 37.00
C LYS A 203 -32.77 -40.14 38.22
N PRO A 204 -32.43 -39.11 39.01
CA PRO A 204 -31.22 -38.27 39.10
C PRO A 204 -30.70 -38.08 40.56
N GLY A 205 -29.50 -37.51 40.74
CA GLY A 205 -29.03 -37.08 42.08
C GLY A 205 -27.73 -36.26 42.03
N ARG A 206 -27.74 -35.09 42.66
CA ARG A 206 -26.64 -34.12 42.79
C ARG A 206 -25.49 -34.66 43.66
N ASP A 207 -24.26 -34.23 43.35
CA ASP A 207 -23.42 -33.36 44.21
C ASP A 207 -21.98 -33.31 43.65
N ALA A 208 -21.38 -32.11 43.63
CA ALA A 208 -19.96 -31.86 43.33
C ALA A 208 -19.07 -32.38 44.48
N PRO A 209 -17.72 -32.33 44.46
CA PRO A 209 -16.76 -31.80 43.47
C PRO A 209 -15.54 -32.71 43.18
N ARG A 210 -14.86 -32.59 42.02
CA ARG A 210 -13.38 -32.61 41.96
C ARG A 210 -12.83 -32.41 40.55
N LYS A 211 -11.71 -31.67 40.53
CA LYS A 211 -10.77 -31.42 39.45
C LYS A 211 -10.40 -32.69 38.68
N GLN A 212 -10.49 -32.62 37.36
CA GLN A 212 -9.51 -33.25 36.47
C GLN A 212 -9.05 -32.20 35.45
N SER A 213 -7.75 -32.06 35.38
CA SER A 213 -6.96 -31.25 34.46
C SER A 213 -7.07 -31.81 33.05
N GLU A 214 -7.59 -31.03 32.12
CA GLU A 214 -7.31 -31.24 30.71
C GLU A 214 -5.97 -30.55 30.39
N GLU A 215 -4.98 -31.39 30.08
CA GLU A 215 -3.72 -31.00 29.45
C GLU A 215 -4.02 -30.43 28.05
N ASP A 216 -4.14 -29.10 27.97
CA ASP A 216 -3.97 -28.39 26.71
C ASP A 216 -2.46 -28.14 26.52
N GLY A 217 -1.90 -28.76 25.49
CA GLY A 217 -0.49 -28.70 25.11
C GLY A 217 -0.02 -27.27 24.84
N GLY A 218 0.37 -26.57 25.90
CA GLY A 218 0.85 -25.21 25.85
C GLY A 218 2.31 -25.14 25.42
N ARG A 219 2.56 -24.87 24.14
CA ARG A 219 3.86 -24.32 23.71
C ARG A 219 4.11 -23.02 24.48
N LYS A 220 5.20 -22.97 25.25
CA LYS A 220 5.61 -21.76 25.98
C LYS A 220 5.97 -20.69 24.94
N PRO A 221 5.49 -19.43 25.08
CA PRO A 221 5.87 -18.36 24.17
C PRO A 221 7.35 -18.05 24.37
N GLU A 222 8.14 -18.14 23.30
CA GLU A 222 9.60 -18.00 23.37
C GLU A 222 10.04 -16.54 23.27
N THR A 223 9.14 -15.61 22.90
CA THR A 223 9.48 -14.20 22.69
C THR A 223 8.48 -13.23 23.32
N GLU A 224 9.00 -12.06 23.73
CA GLU A 224 8.21 -10.96 24.30
C GLU A 224 7.11 -10.46 23.33
N ALA A 225 7.35 -10.59 22.02
CA ALA A 225 6.40 -10.24 20.97
C ALA A 225 5.15 -11.16 20.96
N GLU A 226 5.35 -12.46 21.17
CA GLU A 226 4.25 -13.44 21.24
C GLU A 226 3.38 -13.23 22.49
N LEU A 227 4.03 -12.90 23.62
CA LEU A 227 3.33 -12.56 24.87
C LEU A 227 2.44 -11.32 24.69
N LYS A 228 2.96 -10.26 24.06
CA LYS A 228 2.19 -9.04 23.75
C LYS A 228 1.01 -9.34 22.82
N HIS A 229 1.22 -10.13 21.77
CA HIS A 229 0.17 -10.52 20.84
C HIS A 229 -0.97 -11.30 21.53
N ARG A 230 -0.63 -12.24 22.42
CA ARG A 230 -1.61 -13.02 23.18
C ARG A 230 -2.40 -12.15 24.16
N LEU A 231 -1.75 -11.18 24.80
CA LEU A 231 -2.39 -10.24 25.72
C LEU A 231 -3.38 -9.32 24.98
N ILE A 232 -3.01 -8.84 23.79
CA ILE A 232 -3.87 -8.01 22.94
C ILE A 232 -5.09 -8.81 22.45
N ALA A 233 -4.90 -10.07 22.06
CA ALA A 233 -6.00 -10.94 21.65
C ALA A 233 -6.99 -11.17 22.81
N ARG A 234 -6.47 -11.48 24.00
CA ARG A 234 -7.29 -11.70 25.20
C ARG A 234 -8.08 -10.46 25.61
N THR A 235 -7.45 -9.28 25.57
CA THR A 235 -8.13 -8.01 25.90
C THR A 235 -9.20 -7.62 24.88
N ARG A 236 -9.01 -7.93 23.59
CA ARG A 236 -10.05 -7.73 22.56
C ARG A 236 -11.27 -8.61 22.79
N VAL A 237 -11.08 -9.88 23.13
CA VAL A 237 -12.19 -10.80 23.44
C VAL A 237 -12.98 -10.31 24.66
N MET A 238 -12.27 -9.87 25.72
CA MET A 238 -12.91 -9.34 26.92
C MET A 238 -13.72 -8.06 26.64
N ARG A 239 -13.21 -7.15 25.79
CA ARG A 239 -13.95 -5.95 25.38
C ARG A 239 -15.19 -6.30 24.56
N LYS A 240 -15.09 -7.24 23.62
CA LYS A 240 -16.23 -7.71 22.81
C LYS A 240 -17.31 -8.38 23.67
N LYS A 241 -16.91 -9.17 24.68
CA LYS A 241 -17.85 -9.78 25.63
C LYS A 241 -18.54 -8.73 26.51
N LYS A 242 -17.81 -7.69 26.92
CA LYS A 242 -18.34 -6.58 27.75
C LYS A 242 -19.29 -5.66 26.98
N THR A 243 -19.11 -5.47 25.67
CA THR A 243 -20.05 -4.70 24.85
C THR A 243 -21.33 -5.49 24.57
N LEU A 244 -21.23 -6.82 24.36
CA LEU A 244 -22.40 -7.69 24.19
C LEU A 244 -23.27 -7.77 25.45
N SER A 245 -22.67 -7.71 26.64
CA SER A 245 -23.44 -7.71 27.90
C SER A 245 -24.10 -6.37 28.25
N ARG A 246 -23.81 -5.29 27.50
CA ARG A 246 -24.37 -3.94 27.74
C ARG A 246 -25.46 -3.55 26.74
N GLY A 247 -25.61 -4.29 25.63
CA GLY A 247 -26.63 -4.05 24.60
C GLY A 247 -27.89 -4.90 24.75
N GLY A 248 -28.08 -5.58 25.88
CA GLY A 248 -29.26 -6.38 26.18
C GLY A 248 -30.04 -5.80 27.37
N LYS A 249 -30.69 -4.66 27.15
CA LYS A 249 -31.86 -4.18 27.90
C LYS A 249 -32.71 -3.36 26.95
#